data_AF-A0A1V5W3T0-F1
#
_entry.id   AF-A0A1V5W3T0-F1
#
_cell.length_a   1.000
_cell.length_b   1.000
_cell.length_c   1.000
_cell.angle_alpha   90.00
_cell.angle_beta   90.00
_cell.angle_gamma   90.00
#
_symmetry.space_group_name_H-M   'P 1'
#
loop_
_entity.id
_entity.type
_entity.pdbx_description
1 polymer ?
#
loop_
_entity_poly.entity_id
_entity_poly.type
_entity_poly.pdbx_seq_one_letter_code
_entity_poly.pdbx_strand_id
1 'polypeptide(L)'
;MKQRVAVVGIVLLMALAISACGSKQNESADPGMPNPASVYCEEHGGKVDIRTAEDGSQTGICVFEDHSECEEWAFYRGECQPGEEAEPGSGIANPASKCES
;
A
#
# COMPACT_ATOMS: atom_id res chain seq x y z
N MET A 1 -38.59 -28.28 43.89
CA MET A 1 -38.48 -28.93 42.56
C MET A 1 -38.92 -27.99 41.44
N LYS A 2 -40.15 -27.47 41.43
CA LYS A 2 -40.68 -26.56 40.39
C LYS A 2 -39.81 -25.32 40.09
N GLN A 3 -39.26 -24.68 41.12
CA GLN A 3 -38.40 -23.50 41.00
C GLN A 3 -36.96 -23.82 40.53
N ARG A 4 -36.48 -25.06 40.77
CA ARG A 4 -35.15 -25.51 40.31
C ARG A 4 -35.19 -25.94 38.83
N VAL A 5 -36.31 -26.50 38.37
CA VAL A 5 -36.54 -26.83 36.96
C VAL A 5 -36.63 -25.56 36.10
N ALA A 6 -37.30 -24.51 36.61
CA ALA A 6 -37.40 -23.22 35.92
C ALA A 6 -36.03 -22.53 35.77
N VAL A 7 -35.20 -22.52 36.82
CA VAL A 7 -33.85 -21.91 36.77
C VAL A 7 -32.92 -22.68 35.84
N VAL A 8 -32.94 -24.02 35.85
CA VAL A 8 -32.16 -24.85 34.92
C VAL A 8 -32.61 -24.63 33.47
N GLY A 9 -33.92 -24.51 33.22
CA GLY A 9 -34.47 -24.22 31.89
C GLY A 9 -34.09 -22.83 31.36
N ILE A 10 -34.09 -21.81 32.22
CA ILE A 10 -33.71 -20.43 31.85
C ILE A 10 -32.19 -20.34 31.55
N VAL A 11 -31.35 -21.04 32.32
CA VAL A 11 -29.89 -21.08 32.08
C VAL A 11 -29.54 -21.82 30.79
N LEU A 12 -30.26 -22.90 30.45
CA LEU A 12 -30.11 -23.63 29.18
C LEU A 12 -30.58 -22.82 27.96
N LEU A 13 -31.59 -21.97 28.10
CA LEU A 13 -32.08 -21.08 27.04
C LEU A 13 -31.13 -19.92 26.73
N MET A 14 -30.42 -19.39 27.74
CA MET A 14 -29.44 -18.30 27.57
C MET A 14 -28.12 -18.77 26.93
N ALA A 15 -27.77 -20.05 27.06
CA ALA A 15 -26.51 -20.61 26.53
C ALA A 15 -26.50 -20.81 25.00
N LEU A 16 -27.65 -20.70 24.32
CA LEU A 16 -27.79 -20.91 22.88
C LEU A 16 -27.67 -19.61 22.03
N ALA A 17 -27.43 -18.46 22.66
CA ALA A 17 -27.50 -17.15 21.99
C ALA A 17 -26.15 -16.46 21.71
N ILE A 18 -25.01 -17.17 21.76
CA ILE A 18 -23.69 -16.57 21.53
C ILE A 18 -22.97 -17.30 20.38
N SER A 19 -23.51 -17.23 19.16
CA SER A 19 -22.76 -17.64 17.97
C SER A 19 -23.16 -16.78 16.77
N ALA A 20 -22.80 -15.50 16.83
CA ALA A 20 -22.85 -14.60 15.67
C ALA A 20 -21.87 -13.42 15.85
N CYS A 21 -20.62 -13.71 16.22
CA CYS A 21 -19.52 -12.84 15.80
C CYS A 21 -19.02 -13.42 14.47
N GLY A 22 -19.66 -13.00 13.38
CA GLY A 22 -19.09 -13.15 12.05
C GLY A 22 -17.79 -12.36 12.02
N SER A 23 -16.66 -13.07 11.93
CA SER A 23 -15.35 -12.49 11.72
C SER A 23 -15.41 -11.63 10.46
N LYS A 24 -15.34 -10.31 10.60
CA LYS A 24 -14.94 -9.45 9.49
C LYS A 24 -13.55 -9.94 9.10
N GLN A 25 -13.47 -10.64 7.96
CA GLN A 25 -12.20 -10.89 7.31
C GLN A 25 -11.71 -9.51 6.92
N ASN A 26 -10.92 -8.91 7.79
CA ASN A 26 -10.02 -7.86 7.38
C ASN A 26 -9.05 -8.58 6.46
N GLU A 27 -9.18 -8.35 5.15
CA GLU A 27 -8.22 -8.78 4.14
C GLU A 27 -6.91 -8.07 4.48
N SER A 28 -6.21 -8.61 5.48
CA SER A 28 -4.86 -8.22 5.81
C SER A 28 -4.05 -8.60 4.58
N ALA A 29 -3.69 -7.61 3.78
CA ALA A 29 -2.60 -7.75 2.83
C ALA A 29 -1.49 -8.49 3.56
N ASP A 30 -1.18 -9.71 3.11
CA ASP A 30 -0.16 -10.55 3.74
C ASP A 30 1.11 -9.71 3.83
N PRO A 31 1.56 -9.30 5.03
CA PRO A 31 2.76 -8.47 5.16
C PRO A 31 4.03 -9.24 4.77
N GLY A 32 3.89 -10.49 4.31
CA GLY A 32 4.99 -11.36 3.89
C GLY A 32 5.56 -11.08 2.49
N MET A 33 4.84 -10.40 1.58
CA MET A 33 5.39 -10.12 0.24
C MET A 33 5.85 -8.65 0.14
N PRO A 34 7.15 -8.39 -0.09
CA PRO A 34 7.63 -7.03 -0.28
C PRO A 34 7.10 -6.46 -1.60
N ASN A 35 6.94 -5.14 -1.64
CA ASN A 35 6.57 -4.45 -2.87
C ASN A 35 7.72 -4.56 -3.89
N PRO A 36 7.50 -5.12 -5.09
CA PRO A 36 8.56 -5.34 -6.07
C PRO A 36 9.21 -4.03 -6.56
N ALA A 37 8.46 -2.92 -6.64
CA ALA A 37 9.02 -1.62 -7.01
C ALA A 37 9.95 -1.09 -5.90
N SER A 38 9.56 -1.26 -4.64
CA SER A 38 10.39 -0.90 -3.49
C SER A 38 11.67 -1.74 -3.43
N VAL A 39 11.58 -3.05 -3.64
CA VAL A 39 12.76 -3.95 -3.72
C VAL A 39 13.68 -3.52 -4.86
N TYR A 40 13.11 -3.25 -6.03
CA TYR A 40 13.87 -2.80 -7.19
C TYR A 40 14.60 -1.48 -6.92
N CYS A 41 13.95 -0.51 -6.26
CA CYS A 41 14.59 0.73 -5.84
C CYS A 41 15.84 0.47 -4.96
N GLU A 42 15.70 -0.36 -3.93
CA GLU A 42 16.79 -0.69 -3.00
C GLU A 42 17.93 -1.45 -3.69
N GLU A 43 17.61 -2.41 -4.57
CA GLU A 43 18.60 -3.18 -5.34
C GLU A 43 19.42 -2.30 -6.30
N HIS A 44 18.89 -1.15 -6.72
CA HIS A 44 19.56 -0.18 -7.60
C HIS A 44 20.19 0.99 -6.84
N GLY A 45 20.37 0.85 -5.52
CA GLY A 45 21.08 1.83 -4.68
C GLY A 45 20.23 3.03 -4.26
N GLY A 46 18.92 2.99 -4.51
CA GLY A 46 17.98 3.98 -4.00
C GLY A 46 17.49 3.65 -2.59
N LYS A 47 16.79 4.60 -1.98
CA LYS A 47 16.03 4.43 -0.74
C LYS A 47 14.57 4.75 -0.99
N VAL A 48 13.68 3.92 -0.48
CA VAL A 48 12.24 4.14 -0.60
C VAL A 48 11.77 5.12 0.49
N ASP A 49 11.17 6.22 0.07
CA ASP A 49 10.48 7.22 0.89
C ASP A 49 8.97 7.15 0.61
N ILE A 50 8.18 6.78 1.61
CA ILE A 50 6.72 6.71 1.48
C ILE A 50 6.11 8.06 1.85
N ARG A 51 5.53 8.73 0.85
CA ARG A 51 4.88 10.03 1.02
C ARG A 51 3.38 9.86 1.12
N THR A 52 2.78 10.45 2.16
CA THR A 52 1.33 10.43 2.38
C THR A 52 0.72 11.77 1.96
N ALA A 53 -0.27 11.76 1.07
CA ALA A 53 -1.01 12.95 0.67
C ALA A 53 -2.12 13.31 1.68
N GLU A 54 -2.74 14.49 1.52
CA GLU A 54 -3.82 14.96 2.42
C GLU A 54 -5.05 14.05 2.42
N ASP A 55 -5.29 13.33 1.31
CA ASP A 55 -6.38 12.35 1.20
C ASP A 55 -6.04 10.97 1.80
N GLY A 56 -4.83 10.82 2.34
CA GLY A 56 -4.33 9.58 2.94
C GLY A 56 -3.76 8.57 1.93
N SER A 57 -3.71 8.89 0.64
CA SER A 57 -3.00 8.08 -0.34
C SER A 57 -1.50 8.07 -0.07
N GLN A 58 -0.84 6.94 -0.33
CA GLN A 58 0.60 6.78 -0.14
C GLN A 58 1.28 6.52 -1.49
N THR A 59 2.37 7.23 -1.74
CA THR A 59 3.20 7.09 -2.94
C THR A 59 4.63 6.74 -2.52
N GLY A 60 5.21 5.70 -3.11
CA GLY A 60 6.62 5.36 -2.91
C GLY A 60 7.51 6.17 -3.83
N ILE A 61 8.52 6.83 -3.27
CA ILE A 61 9.53 7.59 -3.99
C ILE A 61 10.88 6.93 -3.79
N CYS A 62 11.55 6.57 -4.88
CA CYS A 62 12.92 6.11 -4.87
C CYS A 62 13.87 7.31 -4.89
N VAL A 63 14.63 7.50 -3.82
CA VAL A 63 15.60 8.59 -3.64
C VAL A 63 17.02 8.06 -3.84
N PHE A 64 17.78 8.63 -4.77
CA PHE A 64 19.13 8.21 -5.12
C PHE A 64 20.21 9.05 -4.40
N GLU A 65 21.47 8.60 -4.46
CA GLU A 65 22.60 9.27 -3.79
C GLU A 65 22.90 10.67 -4.34
N ASP A 66 22.61 10.91 -5.62
CA ASP A 66 22.71 12.22 -6.27
C ASP A 66 21.52 13.14 -5.94
N HIS A 67 20.63 12.71 -5.04
CA HIS A 67 19.37 13.34 -4.65
C HIS A 67 18.33 13.45 -5.77
N SER A 68 18.51 12.76 -6.90
CA SER A 68 17.42 12.56 -7.84
C SER A 68 16.34 11.67 -7.23
N GLU A 69 15.11 11.84 -7.70
CA GLU A 69 13.94 11.14 -7.19
C GLU A 69 13.10 10.62 -8.35
N CYS A 70 12.66 9.36 -8.22
CA CYS A 70 11.68 8.76 -9.11
C CYS A 70 10.52 8.19 -8.31
N GLU A 71 9.30 8.27 -8.84
CA GLU A 71 8.22 7.41 -8.31
C GLU A 71 8.62 5.94 -8.53
N GLU A 72 8.48 5.09 -7.50
CA GLU A 72 9.09 3.76 -7.48
C GLU A 72 8.58 2.85 -8.62
N TRP A 73 7.31 2.98 -9.00
CA TRP A 73 6.75 2.21 -10.10
C TRP A 73 7.16 2.74 -11.48
N ALA A 74 7.31 4.06 -11.62
CA ALA A 74 7.88 4.68 -12.83
C ALA A 74 9.33 4.24 -13.03
N PHE A 75 10.15 4.19 -11.97
CA PHE A 75 11.51 3.67 -12.03
C PHE A 75 11.52 2.17 -12.39
N TYR A 76 10.67 1.37 -11.74
CA TYR A 76 10.53 -0.07 -12.03
C TYR A 76 10.17 -0.36 -13.50
N ARG A 77 9.35 0.50 -14.13
CA ARG A 77 8.98 0.38 -15.56
C ARG A 77 9.96 1.04 -16.52
N GLY A 78 10.99 1.74 -16.03
CA GLY A 78 11.93 2.50 -16.84
C GLY A 78 11.35 3.78 -17.44
N GLU A 79 10.28 4.32 -16.85
CA GLU A 79 9.65 5.59 -17.21
C GLU A 79 10.30 6.79 -16.50
N CYS A 80 11.16 6.53 -15.51
CA CYS A 80 11.96 7.51 -14.79
C CYS A 80 13.35 6.93 -14.55
N GLN A 81 14.40 7.77 -14.60
CA GLN A 81 15.78 7.37 -14.32
C GLN A 81 16.45 8.32 -13.31
N PRO A 82 17.41 7.81 -12.50
CA PRO A 82 18.25 8.66 -11.67
C PRO A 82 18.97 9.72 -12.50
N GLY A 83 19.09 10.92 -11.96
CA GLY A 83 19.75 12.06 -12.61
C GLY A 83 18.91 12.76 -13.68
N GLU A 84 17.72 12.27 -14.02
CA GLU A 84 16.72 13.03 -14.75
C GLU A 84 16.01 13.95 -13.75
N GLU A 85 16.03 15.27 -13.99
CA GLU A 85 15.30 16.22 -13.16
C GLU A 85 13.83 15.79 -13.11
N ALA A 86 13.24 15.74 -11.91
CA ALA A 86 11.83 15.42 -11.71
C ALA A 86 10.97 16.53 -12.34
N GLU A 87 10.85 16.51 -13.66
CA GLU A 87 10.02 17.42 -14.44
C GLU A 87 8.55 17.15 -14.05
N PRO A 88 7.83 18.13 -13.50
CA PRO A 88 6.43 17.97 -13.11
C PRO A 88 5.57 17.95 -14.37
N GLY A 89 5.47 16.80 -15.03
CA GLY A 89 4.77 16.73 -16.31
C GLY A 89 4.80 15.36 -16.96
N SER A 90 3.94 14.46 -16.47
CA SER A 90 3.40 13.32 -17.22
C SER A 90 3.43 13.52 -18.74
N GLY A 91 4.26 12.71 -19.41
CA GLY A 91 4.32 12.35 -20.83
C GLY A 91 3.65 13.26 -21.86
N ILE A 92 4.47 13.96 -22.68
CA ILE A 92 4.63 13.74 -24.14
C ILE A 92 5.97 14.37 -24.56
N ALA A 93 7.09 13.64 -24.48
CA ALA A 93 8.29 14.04 -25.19
C ALA A 93 8.14 13.62 -26.67
N ASN A 94 7.53 14.49 -27.48
CA ASN A 94 7.58 14.36 -28.93
C ASN A 94 9.05 14.60 -29.37
N PRO A 95 9.71 13.70 -30.12
CA PRO A 95 11.10 13.86 -30.56
C PRO A 95 11.35 15.03 -31.55
N ALA A 96 10.34 15.86 -31.83
CA ALA A 96 10.43 16.96 -32.80
C ALA A 96 11.02 18.28 -32.24
N SER A 97 11.30 18.41 -30.94
CA SER A 97 11.65 19.71 -30.34
C SER A 97 13.16 20.03 -30.31
N LYS A 98 14.02 19.28 -31.01
CA LYS A 98 15.48 19.54 -31.03
C LYS A 98 16.03 19.90 -32.41
N CYS A 99 15.31 20.70 -33.18
CA CYS A 99 15.87 21.54 -34.24
C CYS A 99 15.18 22.91 -34.17
N GLU A 100 15.94 23.99 -34.43
CA GLU A 100 15.61 25.44 -34.28
C GLU A 100 15.93 25.97 -32.87
N SER A 101 16.94 26.84 -32.63
CA SER A 101 17.70 27.77 -33.49
C SER A 101 19.19 27.79 -33.11
#